data_AF-A0A0H2ZYA0-F1
#
_entry.id   AF-A0A0H2ZYA0-F1
#
_cell.length_a   1.000
_cell.length_b   1.000
_cell.length_c   1.000
_cell.angle_alpha   90.00
_cell.angle_beta   90.00
_cell.angle_gamma   90.00
#
_symmetry.space_group_name_H-M   'P 1'
#
loop_
_entity.id
_entity.type
_entity.pdbx_description
1 polymer ?
#
loop_
_entity_poly.entity_id
_entity_poly.type
_entity_poly.pdbx_seq_one_letter_code
_entity_poly.pdbx_strand_id
1 'polypeptide(L)'
;MPVTLSQVRAWTTEHLVNAASYWSKTADQWEDVFLQMRNQSYSITWKGAGGDGLRQRTGADLSVVSGKADQLRKAAGIARNGASDIGAAQRRVLYAVEDAQNAGFTVGEDLSVTDTRSSTTPADHAARQARAEAFAGDIRARAEQLEGVDRKVARELTTTTADLGTVGTVASSGRDDVQPVDAVAGLPPDIPDRIHVVCIEHARGMPWEFECLVAYPDGTTDIYHTDEDESGIFP
;
A
#
# COMPACT_ATOMS: atom_id res chain seq x y z
N MET A 1 1.44 -24.02 -10.06
CA MET A 1 2.63 -24.31 -10.90
C MET A 1 3.82 -23.67 -10.20
N PRO A 2 4.98 -24.33 -10.16
CA PRO A 2 6.20 -23.71 -9.62
C PRO A 2 6.61 -22.50 -10.48
N VAL A 3 7.29 -21.54 -9.87
CA VAL A 3 7.86 -20.38 -10.57
C VAL A 3 8.87 -20.83 -11.65
N THR A 4 8.84 -20.16 -12.79
CA THR A 4 9.77 -20.36 -13.91
C THR A 4 11.02 -19.49 -13.79
N LEU A 5 12.09 -19.85 -14.51
CA LEU A 5 13.33 -19.07 -14.53
C LEU A 5 13.10 -17.63 -15.02
N SER A 6 12.30 -17.45 -16.05
CA SER A 6 11.90 -16.13 -16.55
C SER A 6 11.14 -15.32 -15.50
N GLN A 7 10.21 -15.93 -14.76
CA GLN A 7 9.51 -15.27 -13.66
C GLN A 7 10.46 -14.88 -12.51
N VAL A 8 11.41 -15.74 -12.12
CA VAL A 8 12.42 -15.38 -11.11
C VAL A 8 13.25 -14.18 -11.55
N ARG A 9 13.68 -14.12 -12.81
CA ARG A 9 14.46 -12.99 -13.36
C ARG A 9 13.66 -11.69 -13.41
N ALA A 10 12.37 -11.79 -13.72
CA ALA A 10 11.46 -10.65 -13.80
C ALA A 10 10.86 -10.24 -12.45
N TRP A 11 11.18 -10.92 -11.35
CA TRP A 11 10.62 -10.59 -10.03
C TRP A 11 11.01 -9.17 -9.64
N THR A 12 10.02 -8.31 -9.39
CA THR A 12 10.25 -6.91 -9.02
C THR A 12 9.76 -6.64 -7.61
N THR A 13 10.44 -5.74 -6.91
CA THR A 13 10.03 -5.24 -5.58
C THR A 13 9.74 -3.74 -5.59
N GLU A 14 9.78 -3.11 -6.77
CA GLU A 14 9.57 -1.68 -6.96
C GLU A 14 8.20 -1.23 -6.44
N HIS A 15 7.16 -2.04 -6.68
CA HIS A 15 5.82 -1.77 -6.19
C HIS A 15 5.76 -1.65 -4.66
N LEU A 16 6.55 -2.44 -3.92
CA LEU A 16 6.64 -2.35 -2.45
C LEU A 16 7.37 -1.08 -1.99
N VAL A 17 8.44 -0.70 -2.69
CA VAL A 17 9.20 0.52 -2.39
C VAL A 17 8.33 1.76 -2.63
N ASN A 18 7.58 1.77 -3.73
CA ASN A 18 6.64 2.82 -4.08
C ASN A 18 5.49 2.90 -3.05
N ALA A 19 4.89 1.76 -2.71
CA ALA A 19 3.82 1.70 -1.69
C ALA A 19 4.30 2.21 -0.33
N ALA A 20 5.50 1.83 0.10
CA ALA A 20 6.04 2.30 1.37
C ALA A 20 6.27 3.82 1.41
N SER A 21 6.78 4.38 0.30
CA SER A 21 7.00 5.82 0.16
C SER A 21 5.68 6.57 0.17
N TYR A 22 4.69 6.05 -0.55
CA TYR A 22 3.33 6.59 -0.58
C TYR A 22 2.70 6.59 0.82
N TRP A 23 2.60 5.44 1.51
CA TRP A 23 1.98 5.35 2.82
C TRP A 23 2.67 6.21 3.89
N SER A 24 4.00 6.35 3.84
CA SER A 24 4.71 7.23 4.76
C SER A 24 4.33 8.69 4.53
N LYS A 25 4.33 9.13 3.27
CA LYS A 25 3.94 10.49 2.90
C LYS A 25 2.48 10.79 3.29
N THR A 26 1.57 9.85 3.07
CA THR A 26 0.17 9.99 3.46
C THR A 26 0.02 10.11 4.97
N ALA A 27 0.72 9.29 5.76
CA ALA A 27 0.70 9.36 7.22
C ALA A 27 1.14 10.74 7.73
N ASP A 28 2.24 11.27 7.19
CA ASP A 28 2.77 12.58 7.59
C ASP A 28 1.81 13.72 7.22
N GLN A 29 1.26 13.69 6.00
CA GLN A 29 0.27 14.67 5.55
C GLN A 29 -1.00 14.69 6.41
N TRP A 30 -1.50 13.50 6.77
CA TRP A 30 -2.69 13.37 7.62
C TRP A 30 -2.45 13.97 9.01
N GLU A 31 -1.33 13.65 9.64
CA GLU A 31 -1.02 14.21 10.95
C GLU A 31 -0.82 15.72 10.90
N ASP A 32 -0.11 16.24 9.89
CA ASP A 32 0.13 17.67 9.74
C ASP A 32 -1.18 18.46 9.62
N VAL A 33 -2.10 18.01 8.74
CA VAL A 33 -3.39 18.68 8.52
C VAL A 33 -4.26 18.66 9.78
N PHE A 34 -4.39 17.50 10.44
CA PHE A 34 -5.24 17.40 11.63
C PHE A 34 -4.63 18.08 12.85
N LEU A 35 -3.29 18.10 12.97
CA LEU A 35 -2.60 18.87 13.99
C LEU A 35 -2.77 20.38 13.76
N GLN A 36 -2.70 20.84 12.51
CA GLN A 36 -2.97 22.23 12.17
C GLN A 36 -4.41 22.62 12.52
N MET A 37 -5.40 21.81 12.15
CA MET A 37 -6.82 22.05 12.47
C MET A 37 -7.04 22.13 13.99
N ARG A 38 -6.44 21.21 14.75
CA ARG A 38 -6.46 21.25 16.21
C ARG A 38 -5.79 22.52 16.74
N ASN A 39 -4.62 22.90 16.25
CA ASN A 39 -3.94 24.10 16.75
C ASN A 39 -4.70 25.39 16.41
N GLN A 40 -5.32 25.47 15.24
CA GLN A 40 -6.18 26.57 14.84
C GLN A 40 -7.41 26.68 15.74
N SER A 41 -8.05 25.57 16.11
CA SER A 41 -9.15 25.60 17.08
C SER A 41 -8.73 26.18 18.43
N TYR A 42 -7.48 25.94 18.84
CA TYR A 42 -6.93 26.54 20.05
C TYR A 42 -6.63 28.03 19.93
N SER A 43 -6.27 28.51 18.74
CA SER A 43 -5.92 29.92 18.48
C SER A 43 -7.11 30.89 18.47
N ILE A 44 -8.32 30.40 18.19
CA ILE A 44 -9.53 31.22 18.13
C ILE A 44 -10.00 31.55 19.56
N THR A 45 -10.23 32.83 19.85
CA THR A 45 -10.76 33.31 21.15
C THR A 45 -12.28 33.15 21.23
N TRP A 46 -12.78 31.97 20.89
CA TRP A 46 -14.19 31.61 21.05
C TRP A 46 -14.38 30.92 22.40
N LYS A 47 -15.11 31.58 23.30
CA LYS A 47 -15.45 31.09 24.65
C LYS A 47 -16.87 30.52 24.69
N GLY A 48 -17.09 29.56 25.58
CA GLY A 48 -18.37 28.90 25.79
C GLY A 48 -18.48 27.57 25.04
N ALA A 49 -19.61 26.88 25.22
CA ALA A 49 -19.79 25.48 24.84
C ALA A 49 -19.43 25.15 23.37
N GLY A 50 -19.68 26.06 22.43
CA GLY A 50 -19.30 25.85 21.02
C GLY A 50 -17.78 25.80 20.79
N GLY A 51 -17.02 26.69 21.46
CA GLY A 51 -15.56 26.69 21.39
C GLY A 51 -14.93 25.47 22.09
N ASP A 52 -15.55 24.99 23.17
CA ASP A 52 -15.13 23.77 23.87
C ASP A 52 -15.42 22.53 23.01
N GLY A 53 -16.61 22.48 22.38
CA GLY A 53 -17.01 21.42 21.46
C GLY A 53 -16.09 21.31 20.24
N LEU A 54 -15.70 22.45 19.64
CA LEU A 54 -14.73 22.47 18.52
C LEU A 54 -13.37 21.89 18.94
N ARG A 55 -12.85 22.28 20.11
CA ARG A 55 -11.56 21.78 20.63
C ARG A 55 -11.63 20.28 20.96
N GLN A 56 -12.74 19.83 21.53
CA GLN A 56 -12.97 18.41 21.81
C GLN A 56 -13.02 17.58 20.52
N ARG A 57 -13.79 18.02 19.52
CA ARG A 57 -13.91 17.33 18.23
C ARG A 57 -12.59 17.25 17.49
N THR A 58 -11.91 18.39 17.32
CA THR A 58 -10.59 18.44 16.65
C THR A 58 -9.52 17.60 17.36
N GLY A 59 -9.58 17.47 18.69
CA GLY A 59 -8.73 16.56 19.46
C GLY A 59 -9.07 15.08 19.24
N ALA A 60 -10.37 14.72 19.19
CA ALA A 60 -10.81 13.36 18.92
C ALA A 60 -10.44 12.92 17.49
N ASP A 61 -10.64 13.79 16.50
CA ASP A 61 -10.30 13.54 15.10
C ASP A 61 -8.79 13.30 14.94
N LEU A 62 -7.95 14.16 15.55
CA LEU A 62 -6.50 13.97 15.56
C LEU A 62 -6.10 12.61 16.15
N SER A 63 -6.73 12.19 17.26
CA SER A 63 -6.44 10.89 17.87
C SER A 63 -6.76 9.72 16.94
N VAL A 64 -7.88 9.78 16.20
CA VAL A 64 -8.26 8.73 15.24
C VAL A 64 -7.29 8.70 14.07
N VAL A 65 -6.96 9.87 13.52
CA VAL A 65 -6.07 10.01 12.37
C VAL A 65 -4.65 9.57 12.70
N SER A 66 -4.10 9.95 13.85
CA SER A 66 -2.79 9.48 14.30
C SER A 66 -2.74 7.95 14.39
N GLY A 67 -3.79 7.31 14.92
CA GLY A 67 -3.88 5.84 14.94
C GLY A 67 -3.83 5.20 13.54
N LYS A 68 -4.44 5.84 12.54
CA LYS A 68 -4.40 5.37 11.14
C LYS A 68 -3.06 5.71 10.46
N ALA A 69 -2.48 6.85 10.75
CA ALA A 69 -1.14 7.23 10.29
C ALA A 69 -0.09 6.22 10.79
N ASP A 70 -0.21 5.77 12.04
CA ASP A 70 0.64 4.71 12.60
C ASP A 70 0.47 3.37 11.86
N GLN A 71 -0.76 3.01 11.49
CA GLN A 71 -1.01 1.83 10.66
C GLN A 71 -0.37 1.94 9.27
N LEU A 72 -0.47 3.10 8.62
CA LEU A 72 0.19 3.38 7.34
C LEU A 72 1.72 3.30 7.45
N ARG A 73 2.30 3.85 8.52
CA ARG A 73 3.75 3.73 8.78
C ARG A 73 4.18 2.28 9.02
N LYS A 74 3.37 1.50 9.73
CA LYS A 74 3.60 0.07 9.93
C LYS A 74 3.56 -0.69 8.59
N ALA A 75 2.57 -0.43 7.76
CA ALA A 75 2.47 -1.00 6.42
C ALA A 75 3.71 -0.62 5.56
N ALA A 76 4.15 0.63 5.62
CA ALA A 76 5.35 1.10 4.94
C ALA A 76 6.62 0.37 5.41
N GLY A 77 6.76 0.13 6.72
CA GLY A 77 7.84 -0.66 7.27
C GLY A 77 7.84 -2.10 6.73
N ILE A 78 6.68 -2.75 6.72
CA ILE A 78 6.52 -4.11 6.17
C ILE A 78 6.90 -4.14 4.69
N ALA A 79 6.43 -3.19 3.89
CA ALA A 79 6.76 -3.16 2.46
C ALA A 79 8.25 -2.93 2.18
N ARG A 80 8.93 -2.03 2.91
CA ARG A 80 10.39 -1.83 2.76
C ARG A 80 11.18 -3.07 3.13
N ASN A 81 10.87 -3.68 4.28
CA ASN A 81 11.53 -4.88 4.74
C ASN A 81 11.27 -6.04 3.78
N GLY A 82 10.02 -6.20 3.35
CA GLY A 82 9.61 -7.19 2.36
C GLY A 82 10.34 -7.03 1.03
N ALA A 83 10.49 -5.81 0.52
CA ALA A 83 11.25 -5.54 -0.70
C ALA A 83 12.73 -6.00 -0.57
N SER A 84 13.34 -5.74 0.59
CA SER A 84 14.70 -6.20 0.87
C SER A 84 14.80 -7.73 0.94
N ASP A 85 13.90 -8.37 1.68
CA ASP A 85 13.88 -9.82 1.89
C ASP A 85 13.61 -10.60 0.60
N ILE A 86 12.63 -10.16 -0.20
CA ILE A 86 12.30 -10.74 -1.50
C ILE A 86 13.48 -10.56 -2.46
N GLY A 87 14.05 -9.35 -2.53
CA GLY A 87 15.21 -9.10 -3.38
C GLY A 87 16.43 -9.96 -2.99
N ALA A 88 16.64 -10.19 -1.69
CA ALA A 88 17.67 -11.10 -1.22
C ALA A 88 17.40 -12.57 -1.60
N ALA A 89 16.14 -13.01 -1.48
CA ALA A 89 15.74 -14.36 -1.88
C ALA A 89 15.91 -14.57 -3.40
N GLN A 90 15.50 -13.60 -4.22
CA GLN A 90 15.66 -13.63 -5.67
C GLN A 90 17.14 -13.77 -6.05
N ARG A 91 18.03 -12.93 -5.47
CA ARG A 91 19.47 -13.04 -5.71
C ARG A 91 20.03 -14.42 -5.35
N ARG A 92 19.57 -15.02 -4.26
CA ARG A 92 19.99 -16.38 -3.87
C ARG A 92 19.63 -17.45 -4.91
N VAL A 93 18.48 -17.31 -5.59
CA VAL A 93 18.09 -18.20 -6.70
C VAL A 93 19.01 -17.95 -7.90
N LEU A 94 19.21 -16.69 -8.28
CA LEU A 94 20.03 -16.33 -9.43
C LEU A 94 21.49 -16.76 -9.27
N TYR A 95 22.06 -16.68 -8.06
CA TYR A 95 23.40 -17.20 -7.79
C TYR A 95 23.47 -18.73 -7.92
N ALA A 96 22.46 -19.47 -7.46
CA ALA A 96 22.44 -20.92 -7.65
C ALA A 96 22.33 -21.32 -9.13
N VAL A 97 21.59 -20.53 -9.93
CA VAL A 97 21.55 -20.67 -11.39
C VAL A 97 22.92 -20.40 -12.01
N GLU A 98 23.59 -19.33 -11.59
CA GLU A 98 24.94 -18.98 -12.06
C GLU A 98 25.97 -20.05 -11.67
N ASP A 99 25.91 -20.60 -10.46
CA ASP A 99 26.77 -21.70 -10.01
C ASP A 99 26.61 -22.95 -10.87
N ALA A 100 25.37 -23.32 -11.22
CA ALA A 100 25.10 -24.44 -12.11
C ALA A 100 25.65 -24.18 -13.53
N GLN A 101 25.49 -22.96 -14.04
CA GLN A 101 26.01 -22.55 -15.34
C GLN A 101 27.54 -22.58 -15.39
N ASN A 102 28.20 -22.06 -14.36
CA ASN A 102 29.65 -22.11 -14.19
C ASN A 102 30.18 -23.54 -14.07
N ALA A 103 29.38 -24.46 -13.50
CA ALA A 103 29.69 -25.89 -13.44
C ALA A 103 29.47 -26.65 -14.78
N GLY A 104 29.09 -25.94 -15.85
CA GLY A 104 28.87 -26.47 -17.19
C GLY A 104 27.52 -27.16 -17.36
N PHE A 105 26.48 -26.64 -16.71
CA PHE A 105 25.10 -27.07 -16.90
C PHE A 105 24.27 -25.93 -17.50
N THR A 106 23.12 -26.25 -18.09
CA THR A 106 22.10 -25.28 -18.48
C THR A 106 20.87 -25.45 -17.60
N VAL A 107 20.27 -24.33 -17.19
CA VAL A 107 19.04 -24.31 -16.40
C VAL A 107 17.86 -23.98 -17.30
N GLY A 108 16.84 -24.83 -17.31
CA GLY A 108 15.61 -24.67 -18.09
C GLY A 108 14.59 -23.75 -17.42
N GLU A 109 13.51 -23.42 -18.15
CA GLU A 109 12.42 -22.59 -17.61
C GLU A 109 11.71 -23.22 -16.41
N ASP A 110 11.66 -24.54 -16.33
CA ASP A 110 11.09 -25.31 -15.22
C ASP A 110 12.08 -25.53 -14.06
N LEU A 111 13.23 -24.85 -14.09
CA LEU A 111 14.33 -25.01 -13.14
C LEU A 111 14.97 -26.42 -13.16
N SER A 112 14.73 -27.18 -14.23
CA SER A 112 15.52 -28.38 -14.52
C SER A 112 16.95 -28.01 -14.90
N VAL A 113 17.90 -28.90 -14.63
CA VAL A 113 19.32 -28.68 -14.93
C VAL A 113 19.78 -29.79 -15.86
N THR A 114 20.35 -29.41 -17.00
CA THR A 114 20.81 -30.34 -18.05
C THR A 114 22.31 -30.16 -18.27
N ASP A 115 23.05 -31.25 -18.41
CA ASP A 115 24.48 -31.22 -18.72
C ASP A 115 24.72 -30.74 -20.16
N THR A 116 25.66 -29.82 -20.36
CA THR A 116 26.07 -29.35 -21.68
C THR A 116 27.28 -30.10 -22.24
N ARG A 117 27.90 -30.97 -21.43
CA ARG A 117 29.10 -31.72 -21.83
C ARG A 117 28.72 -33.10 -22.36
N SER A 118 29.38 -33.51 -23.44
CA SER A 118 29.40 -34.90 -23.88
C SER A 118 30.30 -35.70 -22.91
N SER A 119 29.71 -36.60 -22.13
CA SER A 119 30.47 -37.46 -21.22
C SER A 119 31.15 -38.60 -21.99
N THR A 120 32.40 -38.90 -21.66
CA THR A 120 33.22 -39.89 -22.36
C THR A 120 33.01 -41.32 -21.85
N THR A 121 32.49 -41.49 -20.63
CA THR A 121 32.21 -42.80 -20.02
C THR A 121 30.84 -42.84 -19.31
N PRO A 122 30.22 -44.03 -19.15
CA PRO A 122 28.97 -44.17 -18.40
C PRO A 122 29.05 -43.72 -16.93
N ALA A 123 30.20 -43.94 -16.29
CA ALA A 123 30.43 -43.53 -14.90
C ALA A 123 30.48 -42.00 -14.76
N ASP A 124 31.13 -41.31 -15.70
CA ASP A 124 31.13 -39.85 -15.74
C ASP A 124 29.72 -39.30 -15.99
N HIS A 125 28.96 -39.96 -16.87
CA HIS A 125 27.58 -39.57 -17.17
C HIS A 125 26.68 -39.65 -15.91
N ALA A 126 26.78 -40.75 -15.15
CA ALA A 126 26.04 -40.93 -13.91
C ALA A 126 26.43 -39.90 -12.84
N ALA A 127 27.74 -39.62 -12.70
CA ALA A 127 28.22 -38.62 -11.75
C ALA A 127 27.76 -37.20 -12.09
N ARG A 128 27.73 -36.85 -13.39
CA ARG A 128 27.22 -35.56 -13.86
C ARG A 128 25.71 -35.44 -13.70
N GLN A 129 24.97 -36.51 -13.97
CA GLN A 129 23.53 -36.57 -13.75
C GLN A 129 23.17 -36.32 -12.28
N ALA A 130 23.86 -36.99 -11.35
CA ALA A 130 23.64 -36.77 -9.91
C ALA A 130 23.93 -35.31 -9.49
N ARG A 131 24.93 -34.66 -10.09
CA ARG A 131 25.21 -33.23 -9.84
C ARG A 131 24.13 -32.32 -10.42
N ALA A 132 23.64 -32.61 -11.62
CA ALA A 132 22.53 -31.86 -12.23
C ALA A 132 21.27 -31.93 -11.34
N GLU A 133 20.94 -33.11 -10.83
CA GLU A 133 19.81 -33.31 -9.91
C GLU A 133 19.99 -32.54 -8.60
N ALA A 134 21.21 -32.51 -8.06
CA ALA A 134 21.53 -31.73 -6.86
C ALA A 134 21.36 -30.21 -7.10
N PHE A 135 21.88 -29.67 -8.21
CA PHE A 135 21.68 -28.27 -8.57
C PHE A 135 20.21 -27.95 -8.80
N ALA A 136 19.48 -28.80 -9.51
CA ALA A 136 18.04 -28.61 -9.73
C ALA A 136 17.27 -28.60 -8.40
N GLY A 137 17.64 -29.46 -7.45
CA GLY A 137 17.07 -29.48 -6.11
C GLY A 137 17.32 -28.19 -5.33
N ASP A 138 18.56 -27.69 -5.31
CA ASP A 138 18.91 -26.45 -4.61
C ASP A 138 18.22 -25.23 -5.22
N ILE A 139 18.22 -25.11 -6.55
CA ILE A 139 17.55 -24.02 -7.27
C ILE A 139 16.05 -24.01 -6.95
N ARG A 140 15.39 -25.19 -7.03
CA ARG A 140 13.95 -25.32 -6.70
C ARG A 140 13.66 -24.96 -5.25
N ALA A 141 14.45 -25.44 -4.30
CA ALA A 141 14.27 -25.12 -2.88
C ALA A 141 14.38 -23.60 -2.62
N ARG A 142 15.33 -22.92 -3.27
CA ARG A 142 15.48 -21.46 -3.14
C ARG A 142 14.34 -20.69 -3.81
N ALA A 143 13.84 -21.20 -4.94
CA ALA A 143 12.69 -20.63 -5.62
C ALA A 143 11.40 -20.74 -4.78
N GLU A 144 11.18 -21.88 -4.13
CA GLU A 144 10.09 -22.07 -3.16
C GLU A 144 10.22 -21.12 -1.96
N GLN A 145 11.44 -20.88 -1.48
CA GLN A 145 11.69 -19.89 -0.43
C GLN A 145 11.36 -18.46 -0.89
N LEU A 146 11.71 -18.08 -2.12
CA LEU A 146 11.34 -16.79 -2.70
C LEU A 146 9.81 -16.60 -2.71
N GLU A 147 9.07 -17.57 -3.26
CA GLU A 147 7.59 -17.55 -3.26
C GLU A 147 7.01 -17.55 -1.83
N GLY A 148 7.69 -18.21 -0.89
CA GLY A 148 7.31 -18.25 0.52
C GLY A 148 7.44 -16.88 1.20
N VAL A 149 8.55 -16.18 0.96
CA VAL A 149 8.80 -14.83 1.48
C VAL A 149 7.82 -13.84 0.88
N ASP A 150 7.62 -13.87 -0.45
CA ASP A 150 6.68 -12.98 -1.14
C ASP A 150 5.25 -13.10 -0.60
N ARG A 151 4.73 -14.34 -0.50
CA ARG A 151 3.41 -14.59 0.08
C ARG A 151 3.32 -14.19 1.56
N LYS A 152 4.41 -14.28 2.31
CA LYS A 152 4.44 -13.83 3.72
C LYS A 152 4.26 -12.31 3.78
N VAL A 153 5.03 -11.56 2.99
CA VAL A 153 4.92 -10.09 2.92
C VAL A 153 3.51 -9.69 2.49
N ALA A 154 2.94 -10.33 1.47
CA ALA A 154 1.57 -10.05 1.02
C ALA A 154 0.53 -10.25 2.13
N ARG A 155 0.65 -11.31 2.94
CA ARG A 155 -0.24 -11.55 4.08
C ARG A 155 -0.07 -10.49 5.18
N GLU A 156 1.17 -10.16 5.54
CA GLU A 156 1.45 -9.15 6.56
C GLU A 156 0.91 -7.77 6.17
N LEU A 157 1.03 -7.40 4.89
CA LEU A 157 0.42 -6.19 4.34
C LEU A 157 -1.09 -6.27 4.41
N THR A 158 -1.71 -7.34 3.90
CA THR A 158 -3.18 -7.52 3.92
C THR A 158 -3.75 -7.40 5.34
N THR A 159 -3.12 -8.04 6.33
CA THR A 159 -3.54 -7.93 7.74
C THR A 159 -3.38 -6.52 8.28
N THR A 160 -2.28 -5.84 7.96
CA THR A 160 -2.01 -4.49 8.49
C THR A 160 -2.92 -3.43 7.86
N THR A 161 -3.32 -3.62 6.60
CA THR A 161 -4.18 -2.68 5.88
C THR A 161 -5.68 -3.00 5.98
N ALA A 162 -6.07 -4.14 6.54
CA ALA A 162 -7.48 -4.54 6.67
C ALA A 162 -8.33 -3.48 7.40
N ASP A 163 -7.78 -2.88 8.45
CA ASP A 163 -8.47 -1.86 9.25
C ASP A 163 -8.43 -0.45 8.63
N LEU A 164 -7.66 -0.27 7.55
CA LEU A 164 -7.72 0.96 6.74
C LEU A 164 -8.99 0.97 5.87
N GLY A 165 -9.56 -0.19 5.54
CA GLY A 165 -10.78 -0.35 4.75
C GLY A 165 -12.09 -0.30 5.54
N THR A 166 -12.05 -0.35 6.88
CA THR A 166 -13.25 -0.30 7.76
C THR A 166 -13.66 1.14 8.12
N VAL A 167 -13.60 2.06 7.15
CA VAL A 167 -14.24 3.37 7.29
C VAL A 167 -15.74 3.21 7.03
N GLY A 168 -16.44 2.69 8.05
CA GLY A 168 -17.87 2.42 8.03
C GLY A 168 -18.41 2.17 9.43
N THR A 169 -18.95 3.24 10.02
CA THR A 169 -19.95 3.24 11.12
C THR A 169 -19.56 2.54 12.43
N VAL A 170 -19.16 3.33 13.43
CA VAL A 170 -19.55 3.01 14.81
C VAL A 170 -21.07 3.20 14.88
N ALA A 171 -21.82 2.11 14.82
CA ALA A 171 -23.24 2.12 15.15
C ALA A 171 -23.39 2.40 16.65
N SER A 172 -23.95 3.56 16.99
CA SER A 172 -24.36 3.92 18.33
C SER A 172 -25.64 3.15 18.72
N SER A 173 -25.58 2.35 19.79
CA SER A 173 -26.78 2.02 20.56
C SER A 173 -27.03 3.13 21.60
N GLY A 174 -28.17 3.84 21.46
CA GLY A 174 -28.55 5.12 22.10
C GLY A 174 -28.56 5.19 23.64
N ARG A 175 -28.74 6.36 24.29
CA ARG A 175 -29.67 7.49 24.05
C ARG A 175 -29.18 8.83 24.64
N ASP A 176 -29.81 9.89 24.13
CA ASP A 176 -30.07 11.25 24.67
C ASP A 176 -29.04 12.41 24.48
N ASP A 177 -29.50 13.36 23.65
CA ASP A 177 -29.28 14.80 23.53
C ASP A 177 -27.86 15.41 23.36
N VAL A 178 -27.57 15.78 22.09
CA VAL A 178 -27.23 17.14 21.55
C VAL A 178 -26.47 16.94 20.22
N GLN A 179 -27.02 17.44 19.09
CA GLN A 179 -26.34 17.42 17.78
C GLN A 179 -25.29 18.55 17.65
N PRO A 180 -24.17 18.27 16.98
CA PRO A 180 -23.89 18.97 15.72
C PRO A 180 -23.40 18.05 14.59
N VAL A 181 -23.80 18.44 13.38
CA VAL A 181 -23.59 17.78 12.08
C VAL A 181 -22.15 17.94 11.53
N ASP A 182 -21.80 16.95 10.70
CA ASP A 182 -20.85 16.91 9.57
C ASP A 182 -19.37 17.27 9.75
N ALA A 183 -18.53 16.23 9.66
CA ALA A 183 -17.08 16.15 9.38
C ALA A 183 -16.71 14.69 9.71
N VAL A 184 -16.14 13.86 8.85
CA VAL A 184 -15.41 14.04 7.60
C VAL A 184 -15.80 12.87 6.68
N ALA A 185 -16.29 13.16 5.47
CA ALA A 185 -16.58 12.15 4.46
C ALA A 185 -15.53 12.19 3.34
N GLY A 186 -14.89 11.05 3.08
CA GLY A 186 -14.08 10.73 1.89
C GLY A 186 -12.63 11.25 1.93
N LEU A 187 -11.59 10.47 1.60
CA LEU A 187 -11.53 9.41 0.60
C LEU A 187 -10.68 8.18 1.07
N PRO A 188 -11.15 6.95 0.80
CA PRO A 188 -10.35 5.72 0.79
C PRO A 188 -9.60 5.53 -0.56
N PRO A 189 -8.55 4.69 -0.64
CA PRO A 189 -7.92 4.31 -1.90
C PRO A 189 -8.69 3.17 -2.57
N ASP A 190 -9.73 3.54 -3.30
CA ASP A 190 -10.25 2.85 -4.49
C ASP A 190 -10.98 3.93 -5.30
N ILE A 191 -10.50 4.30 -6.48
CA ILE A 191 -11.18 5.27 -7.36
C ILE A 191 -12.22 4.47 -8.17
N PRO A 192 -13.53 4.67 -7.96
CA PRO A 192 -14.54 4.13 -8.86
C PRO A 192 -14.61 4.96 -10.15
N ASP A 193 -15.21 4.41 -11.21
CA ASP A 193 -15.43 5.07 -12.53
C ASP A 193 -16.39 6.28 -12.49
N ARG A 194 -16.45 7.05 -11.38
CA ARG A 194 -17.47 8.07 -11.10
C ARG A 194 -16.85 9.42 -10.74
N ILE A 195 -17.59 10.49 -11.02
CA ILE A 195 -17.17 11.86 -10.73
C ILE A 195 -17.49 12.19 -9.28
N HIS A 196 -16.51 12.71 -8.55
CA HIS A 196 -16.68 13.19 -7.18
C HIS A 196 -16.64 14.72 -7.16
N VAL A 197 -17.68 15.34 -6.62
CA VAL A 197 -17.74 16.80 -6.42
C VAL A 197 -17.78 17.07 -4.92
N VAL A 198 -16.94 18.00 -4.48
CA VAL A 198 -16.92 18.48 -3.09
C VAL A 198 -16.93 20.00 -3.10
N CYS A 199 -17.97 20.58 -2.52
CA CYS A 199 -18.16 22.02 -2.41
C CYS A 199 -17.88 22.49 -0.99
N ILE A 200 -17.25 23.65 -0.87
CA ILE A 200 -16.92 24.28 0.39
C ILE A 200 -17.56 25.67 0.41
N GLU A 201 -18.38 25.93 1.43
CA GLU A 201 -19.04 27.21 1.63
C GLU A 201 -18.00 28.30 1.98
N HIS A 202 -18.11 29.44 1.30
CA HIS A 202 -17.23 30.59 1.48
C HIS A 202 -17.77 31.55 2.56
N ALA A 203 -16.89 32.41 3.06
CA ALA A 203 -17.28 33.44 4.03
C ALA A 203 -18.19 34.50 3.40
N ARG A 204 -19.22 34.97 4.13
CA ARG A 204 -20.19 35.97 3.66
C ARG A 204 -19.52 37.20 3.05
N GLY A 205 -19.92 37.55 1.81
CA GLY A 205 -19.50 38.76 1.10
C GLY A 205 -18.73 38.53 -0.21
N MET A 206 -18.53 37.27 -0.61
CA MET A 206 -18.00 36.91 -1.93
C MET A 206 -19.12 36.78 -2.99
N PRO A 207 -18.78 36.89 -4.29
CA PRO A 207 -19.79 36.88 -5.35
C PRO A 207 -20.43 35.51 -5.61
N TRP A 208 -19.95 34.45 -4.96
CA TRP A 208 -20.50 33.09 -4.99
C TRP A 208 -20.41 32.47 -3.60
N GLU A 209 -21.34 31.57 -3.28
CA GLU A 209 -21.47 30.98 -1.93
C GLU A 209 -20.59 29.74 -1.72
N PHE A 210 -20.22 29.00 -2.78
CA PHE A 210 -19.43 27.76 -2.71
C PHE A 210 -18.28 27.71 -3.72
N GLU A 211 -17.16 27.10 -3.32
CA GLU A 211 -16.06 26.68 -4.21
C GLU A 211 -16.03 25.15 -4.26
N CYS A 212 -16.20 24.59 -5.46
CA CYS A 212 -16.33 23.17 -5.69
C CYS A 212 -15.12 22.60 -6.42
N LEU A 213 -14.57 21.51 -5.87
CA LEU A 213 -13.54 20.70 -6.48
C LEU A 213 -14.17 19.45 -7.10
N VAL A 214 -13.88 19.23 -8.37
CA VAL A 214 -14.25 18.02 -9.12
C VAL A 214 -13.04 17.11 -9.21
N ALA A 215 -13.22 15.85 -8.89
CA ALA A 215 -12.25 14.79 -9.15
C ALA A 215 -12.82 13.80 -10.17
N TYR A 216 -12.09 13.62 -11.27
CA TYR A 216 -12.47 12.75 -12.38
C TYR A 216 -11.88 11.33 -12.23
N PRO A 217 -12.49 10.32 -12.86
CA PRO A 217 -12.01 8.93 -12.79
C PRO A 217 -10.59 8.72 -13.36
N ASP A 218 -10.16 9.58 -14.28
CA ASP A 218 -8.83 9.55 -14.89
C ASP A 218 -7.73 10.16 -13.98
N GLY A 219 -8.11 10.62 -12.79
CA GLY A 219 -7.22 11.22 -11.80
C GLY A 219 -6.97 12.72 -11.99
N THR A 220 -7.65 13.37 -12.94
CA THR A 220 -7.60 14.83 -13.11
C THR A 220 -8.57 15.54 -12.16
N THR A 221 -8.34 16.84 -11.91
CA THR A 221 -9.16 17.65 -11.01
C THR A 221 -9.39 19.05 -11.56
N ASP A 222 -10.58 19.60 -11.38
CA ASP A 222 -10.93 20.97 -11.71
C ASP A 222 -11.63 21.69 -10.54
N ILE A 223 -11.59 23.02 -10.54
CA ILE A 223 -12.24 23.85 -9.53
C ILE A 223 -13.18 24.84 -10.21
N TYR A 224 -14.41 24.96 -9.70
CA TYR A 224 -15.39 25.95 -10.14
C TYR A 224 -16.18 26.52 -8.96
N HIS A 225 -16.94 27.59 -9.20
CA HIS A 225 -17.70 28.29 -8.17
C HIS A 225 -19.20 28.24 -8.49
N THR A 226 -20.03 28.08 -7.46
CA THR A 226 -21.48 27.97 -7.56
C THR A 226 -22.15 28.57 -6.31
N ASP A 227 -23.44 28.86 -6.40
CA ASP A 227 -24.24 29.39 -5.29
C ASP A 227 -24.97 28.28 -4.51
N GLU A 228 -24.86 27.02 -4.97
CA GLU A 228 -25.51 25.88 -4.34
C GLU A 228 -24.48 24.80 -3.96
N ASP A 229 -24.75 24.03 -2.91
CA ASP A 229 -23.91 22.89 -2.55
C ASP A 229 -24.18 21.70 -3.50
N GLU A 230 -23.25 21.46 -4.41
CA GLU A 230 -23.31 20.36 -5.39
C GLU A 230 -22.47 19.14 -4.96
N SER A 231 -22.12 19.04 -3.68
CA SER A 231 -21.31 17.92 -3.16
C SER A 231 -22.00 16.57 -3.36
N GLY A 232 -21.33 15.63 -4.01
CA GLY A 232 -21.92 14.34 -4.34
C GLY A 232 -21.05 13.41 -5.19
N ILE A 233 -21.54 12.18 -5.38
CA ILE A 233 -20.94 11.19 -6.28
C ILE A 233 -21.87 11.00 -7.46
N PHE A 234 -21.39 11.31 -8.65
CA PHE A 234 -22.18 11.30 -9.88
C PHE A 234 -21.73 10.15 -10.79
N PRO A 235 -22.68 9.50 -11.49
CA PRO A 235 -22.35 8.41 -12.41
C PRO A 235 -21.44 8.85 -13.56
#